data_AF-A0A6V7LPB3-F1
#
_entry.id   AF-A0A6V7LPB3-F1
#
_cell.length_a   1.000
_cell.length_b   1.000
_cell.length_c   1.000
_cell.angle_alpha   90.00
_cell.angle_beta   90.00
_cell.angle_gamma   90.00
#
_symmetry.space_group_name_H-M   'P 1'
#
loop_
_entity.id
_entity.type
_entity.pdbx_description
1 polymer ?
#
loop_
_entity_poly.entity_id
_entity_poly.type
_entity_poly.pdbx_seq_one_letter_code
_entity_poly.pdbx_strand_id
1 'polypeptide(L)'
;MSFTADAWTCLNGQSYFGIIVHFISNDWKMHSTALDSIPALGQRTGKAIAKGSCKCLKEYQLQTKVQGITVDNAAANTTFMRELELLMIEEGYSFDHVNQNFRCLSNILNLAVQDVLQLIKVETLSLLIIPPVMAIRRLRHTPMMNFLRNIRIVKKTKVTNLEPIDNSFHPHTAIKNFRETFKKIRYSEKMQRILRNFCEAGDIKYRKPIIDTRWDSTYNMIRQSLKIKTLLSLLLSQCTELPNVD
;
A
#
# COMPACT_ATOMS: atom_id res chain seq x y z
N MET A 1 -13.81 -11.38 -25.00
CA MET A 1 -12.56 -10.72 -24.53
C MET A 1 -12.78 -10.27 -23.10
N SER A 2 -11.76 -10.37 -22.26
CA SER A 2 -11.80 -9.86 -20.89
C SER A 2 -11.10 -8.51 -20.85
N PHE A 3 -11.51 -7.64 -19.94
CA PHE A 3 -10.92 -6.31 -19.79
C PHE A 3 -10.48 -6.13 -18.34
N THR A 4 -9.40 -5.38 -18.14
CA THR A 4 -9.05 -4.84 -16.82
C THR A 4 -9.05 -3.33 -16.90
N ALA A 5 -9.44 -2.70 -15.80
CA ALA A 5 -9.53 -1.26 -15.70
C ALA A 5 -8.96 -0.81 -14.35
N ASP A 6 -8.11 0.22 -14.38
CA ASP A 6 -7.48 0.78 -13.18
C ASP A 6 -7.44 2.31 -13.26
N ALA A 7 -7.55 2.95 -12.09
CA ALA A 7 -7.50 4.40 -11.95
C ALA A 7 -6.39 4.79 -10.97
N TRP A 8 -5.38 5.50 -11.45
CA TRP A 8 -4.26 5.95 -10.63
C TRP A 8 -4.06 7.46 -10.72
N THR A 9 -3.38 8.00 -9.71
CA THR A 9 -2.93 9.39 -9.68
C THR A 9 -1.42 9.42 -9.81
N CYS A 10 -0.93 10.15 -10.81
CA CYS A 10 0.49 10.38 -11.06
C CYS A 10 1.07 11.35 -10.02
N LEU A 11 2.40 11.38 -9.90
CA LEU A 11 3.11 12.23 -8.94
C LEU A 11 2.87 13.74 -9.17
N ASN A 12 2.53 14.13 -10.40
CA ASN A 12 2.16 15.49 -10.77
C ASN A 12 0.70 15.85 -10.39
N GLY A 13 -0.01 14.97 -9.68
CA GLY A 13 -1.39 15.17 -9.24
C GLY A 13 -2.45 14.86 -10.31
N GLN A 14 -2.05 14.56 -11.54
CA GLN A 14 -2.99 14.18 -12.60
C GLN A 14 -3.47 12.75 -12.39
N SER A 15 -4.76 12.53 -12.59
CA SER A 15 -5.34 11.18 -12.52
C SER A 15 -5.58 10.64 -13.93
N TYR A 16 -5.39 9.34 -14.07
CA TYR A 16 -5.59 8.61 -15.32
C TYR A 16 -6.44 7.38 -15.05
N PHE A 17 -7.14 6.95 -16.08
CA PHE A 17 -7.86 5.70 -16.12
C PHE A 17 -7.36 4.88 -17.31
N GLY A 18 -6.86 3.68 -17.05
CA GLY A 18 -6.39 2.76 -18.08
C GLY A 18 -7.39 1.65 -18.31
N ILE A 19 -7.59 1.28 -19.57
CA ILE A 19 -8.33 0.08 -19.97
C ILE A 19 -7.43 -0.83 -20.81
N ILE A 20 -7.36 -2.09 -20.42
CA ILE A 20 -6.52 -3.12 -21.03
C ILE A 20 -7.42 -4.25 -21.48
N VAL A 21 -7.24 -4.72 -22.71
CA VAL A 21 -7.91 -5.91 -23.23
C VAL A 21 -7.03 -7.14 -23.09
N HIS A 22 -7.65 -8.24 -22.70
CA HIS A 22 -7.05 -9.55 -22.55
C HIS A 22 -7.81 -10.57 -23.42
N PHE A 23 -7.06 -11.32 -24.22
CA PHE A 23 -7.63 -12.39 -25.05
C PHE A 23 -6.59 -13.46 -25.36
N ILE A 24 -7.07 -14.64 -25.76
CA ILE A 24 -6.24 -15.75 -26.21
C ILE A 24 -6.35 -15.80 -27.73
N SER A 25 -5.21 -15.80 -28.42
CA SER A 25 -5.15 -15.92 -29.88
C SER A 25 -5.27 -17.38 -30.33
N ASN A 26 -5.43 -17.59 -31.64
CA ASN A 26 -5.57 -18.92 -32.23
C ASN A 26 -4.35 -19.84 -32.00
N ASP A 27 -3.17 -19.27 -31.72
CA ASP A 27 -1.96 -20.00 -31.34
C ASP A 27 -1.86 -20.25 -29.82
N TRP A 28 -2.99 -20.15 -29.09
CA TRP A 28 -3.09 -20.37 -27.64
C TRP A 28 -2.18 -19.45 -26.79
N LYS A 29 -1.83 -18.28 -27.32
CA LYS A 29 -1.07 -17.28 -26.58
C LYS A 29 -1.98 -16.25 -25.95
N MET A 30 -1.69 -15.92 -24.69
CA MET A 30 -2.36 -14.83 -23.99
C MET A 30 -1.78 -13.49 -24.44
N HIS A 31 -2.65 -12.60 -24.88
CA HIS A 31 -2.33 -11.21 -25.21
C HIS A 31 -2.96 -10.28 -24.20
N SER A 32 -2.20 -9.26 -23.78
CA SER A 32 -2.66 -8.18 -22.92
C SER A 32 -2.21 -6.87 -23.56
N THR A 33 -3.16 -6.08 -24.06
CA THR A 33 -2.85 -4.85 -24.80
C THR A 33 -3.57 -3.68 -24.15
N ALA A 34 -2.84 -2.63 -23.83
CA ALA A 34 -3.43 -1.37 -23.38
C ALA A 34 -4.18 -0.73 -24.54
N LEU A 35 -5.48 -0.49 -24.36
CA LEU A 35 -6.31 0.13 -25.39
C LEU A 35 -6.25 1.66 -25.30
N ASP A 36 -6.34 2.21 -24.09
CA ASP A 36 -6.26 3.64 -23.86
C ASP A 36 -5.85 3.98 -22.42
N SER A 37 -5.29 5.18 -22.25
CA SER A 37 -5.01 5.83 -20.97
C SER A 37 -5.70 7.19 -20.94
N ILE A 38 -6.90 7.22 -20.38
CA ILE A 38 -7.81 8.37 -20.42
C ILE A 38 -7.48 9.32 -19.24
N PRO A 39 -7.16 10.60 -19.50
CA PRO A 39 -6.95 11.58 -18.43
C PRO A 39 -8.25 11.84 -17.66
N ALA A 40 -8.24 11.65 -16.35
CA ALA A 40 -9.31 12.07 -15.46
C ALA A 40 -9.06 13.52 -15.02
N LEU A 41 -9.49 14.48 -15.85
CA LEU A 41 -9.38 15.94 -15.67
C LEU A 41 -10.16 16.44 -14.43
N GLY A 42 -9.76 16.02 -13.23
CA GLY A 42 -10.40 16.35 -11.96
C GLY A 42 -11.66 15.53 -11.62
N GLN A 43 -12.26 14.85 -12.59
CA GLN A 43 -13.47 14.04 -12.39
C GLN A 43 -13.12 12.55 -12.30
N ARG A 44 -12.85 12.06 -11.08
CA ARG A 44 -12.77 10.61 -10.79
C ARG A 44 -14.15 9.97 -10.60
N THR A 45 -15.16 10.48 -11.29
CA THR A 45 -16.52 9.95 -11.15
C THR A 45 -16.63 8.68 -12.00
N GLY A 46 -17.33 7.67 -11.49
CA GLY A 46 -17.58 6.44 -12.27
C GLY A 46 -18.22 6.74 -13.63
N LYS A 47 -19.03 7.80 -13.74
CA LYS A 47 -19.62 8.25 -15.00
C LYS A 47 -18.60 8.72 -16.03
N ALA A 48 -17.58 9.48 -15.62
CA ALA A 48 -16.52 9.92 -16.52
C ALA A 48 -15.73 8.72 -17.06
N ILE A 49 -15.44 7.75 -16.17
CA ILE A 49 -14.78 6.50 -16.52
C ILE A 49 -15.62 5.69 -17.52
N ALA A 50 -16.94 5.60 -17.30
CA ALA A 50 -17.86 4.89 -18.20
C ALA A 50 -17.88 5.50 -19.60
N LYS A 51 -18.01 6.82 -19.70
CA LYS A 51 -18.00 7.53 -20.99
C LYS A 51 -16.68 7.32 -21.75
N GLY A 52 -15.55 7.42 -21.05
CA GLY A 52 -14.24 7.16 -21.63
C GLY A 52 -14.09 5.72 -22.11
N SER A 53 -14.54 4.75 -21.30
CA SER A 53 -14.49 3.32 -21.65
C SER A 53 -15.39 2.99 -22.84
N CYS A 54 -16.62 3.50 -22.87
CA CYS A 54 -17.56 3.29 -23.98
C CYS A 54 -16.99 3.88 -25.28
N LYS A 55 -16.44 5.09 -25.23
CA LYS A 55 -15.75 5.71 -26.37
C LYS A 55 -14.60 4.85 -26.89
N CYS A 56 -13.72 4.38 -26.00
CA CYS A 56 -12.60 3.51 -26.37
C CYS A 56 -13.10 2.19 -27.00
N LEU A 57 -14.09 1.52 -26.41
CA LEU A 57 -14.67 0.30 -26.97
C LEU A 57 -15.24 0.55 -28.38
N LYS A 58 -15.86 1.71 -28.62
CA LYS A 58 -16.40 2.11 -29.92
C LYS A 58 -15.34 2.35 -30.97
N GLU A 59 -14.26 3.05 -30.61
CA GLU A 59 -13.13 3.32 -31.51
C GLU A 59 -12.51 2.02 -32.04
N TYR A 60 -12.41 0.99 -31.19
CA TYR A 60 -11.89 -0.32 -31.56
C TYR A 60 -12.96 -1.34 -32.01
N GLN A 61 -14.24 -0.96 -32.07
CA GLN A 61 -15.38 -1.83 -32.43
C GLN A 61 -15.45 -3.11 -31.57
N LEU A 62 -15.26 -2.96 -30.26
CA LEU A 62 -15.18 -4.06 -29.29
C LEU A 62 -16.45 -4.24 -28.45
N GLN A 63 -17.50 -3.45 -28.65
CA GLN A 63 -18.68 -3.44 -27.78
C GLN A 63 -19.33 -4.83 -27.66
N THR A 64 -19.43 -5.58 -28.76
CA THR A 64 -20.02 -6.93 -28.78
C THR A 64 -19.12 -8.01 -28.20
N LYS A 65 -17.84 -7.71 -27.92
CA LYS A 65 -16.81 -8.68 -27.52
C LYS A 65 -16.48 -8.60 -26.03
N VAL A 66 -17.13 -7.71 -25.29
CA VAL A 66 -16.94 -7.58 -23.84
C VAL A 66 -17.59 -8.75 -23.13
N GLN A 67 -16.78 -9.66 -22.59
CA GLN A 67 -17.27 -10.75 -21.73
C GLN A 67 -17.30 -10.33 -20.27
N GLY A 68 -16.35 -9.49 -19.86
CA GLY A 68 -16.45 -8.76 -18.60
C GLY A 68 -15.22 -7.93 -18.30
N ILE A 69 -15.35 -7.14 -17.24
CA ILE A 69 -14.37 -6.14 -16.85
C ILE A 69 -13.98 -6.39 -15.39
N THR A 70 -12.69 -6.49 -15.15
CA THR A 70 -12.12 -6.62 -13.80
C THR A 70 -11.68 -5.27 -13.29
N VAL A 71 -12.18 -4.87 -12.13
CA VAL A 71 -11.91 -3.59 -11.48
C VAL A 71 -11.58 -3.76 -10.01
N ASP A 72 -10.85 -2.81 -9.42
CA ASP A 72 -10.60 -2.79 -7.97
C ASP A 72 -11.87 -2.44 -7.17
N ASN A 73 -11.81 -2.54 -5.84
CA ASN A 73 -12.97 -2.31 -4.97
C ASN A 73 -13.13 -0.84 -4.59
N ALA A 74 -13.04 0.07 -5.57
CA ALA A 74 -13.35 1.47 -5.38
C ALA A 74 -14.86 1.70 -5.56
N ALA A 75 -15.46 2.54 -4.71
CA ALA A 75 -16.88 2.90 -4.81
C ALA A 75 -17.25 3.49 -6.19
N ALA A 76 -16.32 4.23 -6.80
CA ALA A 76 -16.47 4.79 -8.14
C ALA A 76 -16.69 3.71 -9.22
N ASN A 77 -16.14 2.50 -9.04
CA ASN A 77 -16.27 1.44 -10.03
C ASN A 77 -17.68 0.83 -10.06
N THR A 78 -18.42 0.88 -8.95
CA THR A 78 -19.84 0.50 -8.94
C THR A 78 -20.65 1.43 -9.82
N THR A 79 -20.40 2.75 -9.76
CA THR A 79 -21.05 3.72 -10.64
C THR A 79 -20.58 3.57 -12.09
N PHE A 80 -19.29 3.29 -12.32
CA PHE A 80 -18.73 3.04 -13.64
C PHE A 80 -19.45 1.90 -14.36
N MET A 81 -19.55 0.72 -13.73
CA MET A 81 -20.13 -0.46 -14.38
C MET A 81 -21.62 -0.25 -14.71
N ARG A 82 -22.38 0.40 -13.83
CA ARG A 82 -23.79 0.76 -14.08
C ARG A 82 -23.96 1.77 -15.21
N GLU A 83 -23.16 2.83 -15.21
CA GLU A 83 -23.25 3.83 -16.28
C GLU A 83 -22.80 3.24 -17.63
N LEU A 84 -21.81 2.34 -17.63
CA LEU A 84 -21.37 1.66 -18.85
C LEU A 84 -22.49 0.79 -19.44
N GLU A 85 -23.25 0.09 -18.61
CA GLU A 85 -24.44 -0.65 -19.05
C GLU A 85 -25.46 0.25 -19.74
N LEU A 86 -25.81 1.39 -19.15
CA LEU A 86 -26.74 2.34 -19.75
C LEU A 86 -26.25 2.82 -21.11
N LEU A 87 -24.97 3.22 -21.21
CA LEU A 87 -24.38 3.71 -22.46
C LEU A 87 -24.32 2.62 -23.54
N MET A 88 -24.05 1.37 -23.18
CA MET A 88 -24.00 0.25 -24.12
C MET A 88 -25.40 -0.09 -24.65
N ILE A 89 -26.42 -0.07 -23.78
CA ILE A 89 -27.82 -0.29 -24.16
C ILE A 89 -28.32 0.82 -25.08
N GLU A 90 -27.99 2.07 -24.80
CA GLU A 90 -28.32 3.21 -25.67
C GLU A 90 -27.72 3.07 -27.08
N GLU A 91 -26.55 2.44 -27.20
CA GLU A 91 -25.92 2.11 -28.49
C GLU A 91 -26.44 0.81 -29.13
N GLY A 92 -27.38 0.10 -28.49
CA GLY A 92 -27.98 -1.13 -29.00
C GLY A 92 -27.20 -2.41 -28.68
N TYR A 93 -26.31 -2.38 -27.68
CA TYR A 93 -25.53 -3.54 -27.23
C TYR A 93 -26.01 -4.04 -25.86
N SER A 94 -25.97 -5.35 -25.65
CA SER A 94 -26.22 -5.93 -24.33
C SER A 94 -24.95 -5.92 -23.49
N PHE A 95 -25.04 -5.35 -22.29
CA PHE A 95 -24.01 -5.44 -21.27
C PHE A 95 -24.70 -5.58 -19.92
N ASP A 96 -24.23 -6.50 -19.08
CA ASP A 96 -24.79 -6.75 -17.75
C ASP A 96 -23.74 -6.40 -16.69
N HIS A 97 -23.95 -5.28 -16.00
CA HIS A 97 -22.99 -4.79 -15.02
C HIS A 97 -22.86 -5.67 -13.76
N VAL A 98 -23.77 -6.63 -13.55
CA VAL A 98 -23.74 -7.58 -12.43
C VAL A 98 -22.94 -8.82 -12.83
N ASN A 99 -23.29 -9.42 -13.97
CA ASN A 99 -22.69 -10.68 -14.41
C ASN A 99 -21.36 -10.50 -15.17
N GLN A 100 -21.08 -9.30 -15.67
CA GLN A 100 -19.85 -8.98 -16.41
C GLN A 100 -18.89 -8.10 -15.61
N ASN A 101 -19.08 -8.02 -14.30
CA ASN A 101 -18.22 -7.28 -13.37
C ASN A 101 -17.46 -8.22 -12.45
N PHE A 102 -16.14 -8.25 -12.62
CA PHE A 102 -15.25 -9.07 -11.81
C PHE A 102 -14.47 -8.19 -10.83
N ARG A 103 -14.34 -8.68 -9.59
CA ARG A 103 -13.55 -8.00 -8.57
C ARG A 103 -12.07 -8.40 -8.71
N CYS A 104 -11.18 -7.43 -8.55
CA CYS A 104 -9.75 -7.66 -8.56
C CYS A 104 -9.32 -8.62 -7.43
N LEU A 105 -8.76 -9.78 -7.80
CA LEU A 105 -8.30 -10.80 -6.87
C LEU A 105 -7.28 -10.26 -5.86
N SER A 106 -6.33 -9.44 -6.33
CA SER A 106 -5.31 -8.83 -5.46
C SER A 106 -5.95 -7.97 -4.37
N ASN A 107 -7.05 -7.28 -4.68
CA ASN A 107 -7.79 -6.51 -3.68
C ASN A 107 -8.53 -7.42 -2.70
N ILE A 108 -9.15 -8.51 -3.17
CA ILE A 108 -9.79 -9.51 -2.30
C ILE A 108 -8.78 -10.10 -1.31
N LEU A 109 -7.59 -10.48 -1.79
CA LEU A 109 -6.52 -11.00 -0.94
C LEU A 109 -6.05 -9.97 0.08
N ASN A 110 -5.92 -8.70 -0.30
CA ASN A 110 -5.55 -7.63 0.63
C ASN A 110 -6.61 -7.46 1.73
N LEU A 111 -7.90 -7.52 1.41
CA LEU A 111 -8.98 -7.48 2.40
C LEU A 111 -8.91 -8.69 3.34
N ALA A 112 -8.76 -9.91 2.80
CA ALA A 112 -8.63 -11.12 3.60
C ALA A 112 -7.43 -11.05 4.56
N VAL A 113 -6.27 -10.55 4.11
CA VAL A 113 -5.10 -10.35 4.96
C VAL A 113 -5.38 -9.33 6.06
N GLN A 114 -6.07 -8.23 5.75
CA GLN A 114 -6.44 -7.22 6.75
C GLN A 114 -7.37 -7.79 7.81
N ASP A 115 -8.33 -8.65 7.43
CA ASP A 115 -9.23 -9.33 8.36
C ASP A 115 -8.48 -10.35 9.23
N VAL A 116 -7.61 -11.18 8.64
CA VAL A 116 -6.75 -12.11 9.40
C VAL A 116 -5.88 -11.37 10.42
N LEU A 117 -5.28 -10.25 10.04
CA LEU A 117 -4.49 -9.42 10.94
C LEU A 117 -5.31 -8.84 12.11
N GLN A 118 -6.62 -8.65 11.93
CA GLN A 118 -7.53 -8.29 13.03
C GLN A 118 -7.85 -9.50 13.93
N LEU A 119 -7.99 -10.70 13.36
CA LEU A 119 -8.32 -11.93 14.09
C LEU A 119 -7.16 -12.49 14.94
N ILE A 120 -5.90 -12.27 14.55
CA ILE A 120 -4.72 -12.68 15.36
C ILE A 120 -4.75 -12.04 16.77
N LYS A 121 -5.58 -11.01 17.00
CA LYS A 121 -5.96 -10.50 18.34
C LYS A 121 -6.45 -11.60 19.30
N VAL A 122 -7.11 -12.64 18.79
CA VAL A 122 -7.90 -13.59 19.60
C VAL A 122 -7.04 -14.75 20.12
N GLU A 123 -6.05 -15.24 19.36
CA GLU A 123 -5.23 -16.40 19.75
C GLU A 123 -3.97 -16.06 20.56
N THR A 124 -3.41 -14.86 20.46
CA THR A 124 -2.19 -14.52 21.21
C THR A 124 -2.41 -14.41 22.73
N LEU A 125 -3.66 -14.41 23.19
CA LEU A 125 -4.02 -14.45 24.61
C LEU A 125 -3.84 -15.83 25.26
N SER A 126 -3.67 -16.91 24.49
CA SER A 126 -3.62 -18.29 25.06
C SER A 126 -2.24 -18.97 25.02
N LEU A 127 -1.24 -18.42 24.31
CA LEU A 127 -0.03 -19.19 23.97
C LEU A 127 1.35 -18.56 24.26
N LEU A 128 1.48 -17.37 24.85
CA LEU A 128 2.80 -16.72 25.04
C LEU A 128 3.33 -16.75 26.49
N ILE A 129 3.74 -17.93 26.94
CA ILE A 129 4.77 -18.10 27.97
C ILE A 129 6.06 -18.51 27.23
N ILE A 130 7.05 -17.61 27.09
CA ILE A 130 8.53 -17.82 26.93
C ILE A 130 9.16 -16.57 26.25
N PRO A 131 10.10 -15.83 26.88
CA PRO A 131 10.77 -14.67 26.29
C PRO A 131 12.13 -14.98 25.60
N PRO A 132 12.48 -14.34 24.47
CA PRO A 132 13.73 -14.59 23.73
C PRO A 132 14.84 -13.56 24.06
N VAL A 133 15.71 -13.90 25.02
CA VAL A 133 16.86 -13.07 25.46
C VAL A 133 18.07 -13.14 24.50
N MET A 134 18.06 -14.00 23.49
CA MET A 134 19.28 -14.35 22.73
C MET A 134 19.69 -13.40 21.60
N ALA A 135 18.82 -12.49 21.14
CA ALA A 135 19.09 -11.68 19.94
C ALA A 135 20.02 -10.47 20.15
N ILE A 136 20.18 -9.99 21.40
CA ILE A 136 20.85 -8.71 21.70
C ILE A 136 22.39 -8.81 21.64
N ARG A 137 22.97 -10.02 21.68
CA ARG A 137 24.42 -10.20 21.86
C ARG A 137 25.27 -9.86 20.61
N ARG A 138 24.66 -9.73 19.42
CA ARG A 138 25.40 -9.59 18.14
C ARG A 138 25.73 -8.16 17.68
N LEU A 139 25.34 -7.10 18.41
CA LEU A 139 25.46 -5.71 17.92
C LEU A 139 26.59 -4.86 18.54
N ARG A 140 27.50 -5.43 19.34
CA ARG A 140 28.47 -4.63 20.14
C ARG A 140 29.65 -4.02 19.38
N HIS A 141 29.91 -4.40 18.13
CA HIS A 141 31.15 -4.03 17.43
C HIS A 141 30.93 -3.56 15.99
N THR A 142 30.14 -2.50 15.79
CA THR A 142 30.00 -1.84 14.47
C THR A 142 30.44 -0.37 14.52
N PRO A 143 30.91 0.21 13.39
CA PRO A 143 31.30 1.62 13.28
C PRO A 143 30.22 2.60 13.75
N MET A 144 28.95 2.20 13.63
CA MET A 144 27.78 2.93 14.11
C MET A 144 27.83 3.24 15.62
N MET A 145 28.46 2.39 16.45
CA MET A 145 28.60 2.63 17.89
C MET A 145 29.58 3.77 18.22
N ASN A 146 30.54 4.05 17.35
CA ASN A 146 31.46 5.19 17.53
C ASN A 146 30.82 6.52 17.14
N PHE A 147 29.93 6.51 16.14
CA PHE A 147 29.12 7.69 15.79
C PHE A 147 28.11 8.05 16.90
N LEU A 148 27.49 7.04 17.52
CA LEU A 148 26.57 7.22 18.65
C LEU A 148 27.23 7.75 19.93
N ARG A 149 28.56 7.62 20.07
CA ARG A 149 29.32 8.19 21.21
C ARG A 149 29.47 9.71 21.13
N ASN A 150 29.45 10.30 19.93
CA ASN A 150 29.65 11.74 19.73
C ASN A 150 28.36 12.56 19.79
N ILE A 151 27.21 11.90 19.73
CA ILE A 151 25.91 12.52 20.02
C ILE A 151 25.73 12.44 21.55
N ARG A 152 25.42 13.54 22.24
CA ARG A 152 25.19 13.65 23.71
C ARG A 152 23.99 12.80 24.21
N ILE A 153 23.95 11.49 23.93
CA ILE A 153 22.84 10.58 24.28
C ILE A 153 23.24 9.57 25.36
N VAL A 154 24.51 9.38 25.69
CA VAL A 154 24.86 8.47 26.80
C VAL A 154 24.84 9.20 28.13
N LYS A 155 23.67 9.67 28.57
CA LYS A 155 23.36 9.51 29.99
C LYS A 155 23.10 8.01 30.17
N LYS A 156 23.86 7.36 31.06
CA LYS A 156 23.64 5.97 31.47
C LYS A 156 22.20 5.83 31.96
N THR A 157 21.27 5.49 31.08
CA THR A 157 20.00 4.91 31.52
C THR A 157 20.35 3.49 31.94
N LYS A 158 20.36 3.27 33.26
CA LYS A 158 20.28 1.91 33.81
C LYS A 158 19.09 1.26 33.12
N VAL A 159 19.32 0.25 32.28
CA VAL A 159 18.27 -0.69 31.87
C VAL A 159 18.04 -1.58 33.10
N THR A 160 17.44 -1.02 34.12
CA THR A 160 16.88 -1.74 35.26
C THR A 160 15.39 -1.49 35.19
N ASN A 161 14.65 -2.58 35.05
CA ASN A 161 13.20 -2.69 34.86
C ASN A 161 12.80 -2.67 33.38
N LEU A 162 12.91 -3.86 32.76
CA LEU A 162 11.97 -4.24 31.71
C LEU A 162 10.59 -4.25 32.39
N GLU A 163 9.73 -3.29 32.03
CA GLU A 163 8.32 -3.37 32.39
C GLU A 163 7.75 -4.69 31.85
N PRO A 164 6.75 -5.29 32.54
CA PRO A 164 6.12 -6.52 32.07
C PRO A 164 5.70 -6.36 30.62
N ILE A 165 5.95 -7.39 29.79
CA ILE A 165 5.51 -7.39 28.40
C ILE A 165 3.99 -7.17 28.40
N ASP A 166 3.59 -6.01 27.91
CA ASP A 166 2.20 -5.59 27.85
C ASP A 166 1.41 -6.59 27.00
N ASN A 167 0.36 -7.17 27.59
CA ASN A 167 -0.63 -8.05 26.95
C ASN A 167 -1.38 -7.35 25.79
N SER A 168 -1.06 -6.10 25.45
CA SER A 168 -1.65 -5.29 24.38
C SER A 168 -1.01 -5.45 22.99
N PHE A 169 -0.03 -6.34 22.78
CA PHE A 169 0.61 -6.48 21.46
C PHE A 169 -0.39 -6.99 20.41
N HIS A 170 -1.01 -6.06 19.70
CA HIS A 170 -1.97 -6.32 18.62
C HIS A 170 -1.30 -6.07 17.27
N PRO A 171 -1.12 -7.10 16.40
CA PRO A 171 -0.50 -6.91 15.10
C PRO A 171 -1.17 -5.83 14.25
N HIS A 172 -2.50 -5.75 14.30
CA HIS A 172 -3.25 -4.69 13.64
C HIS A 172 -2.90 -3.29 14.17
N THR A 173 -2.92 -3.10 15.50
CA THR A 173 -2.56 -1.82 16.14
C THR A 173 -1.08 -1.48 15.91
N ALA A 174 -0.20 -2.48 15.94
CA ALA A 174 1.21 -2.32 15.62
C ALA A 174 1.39 -1.83 14.18
N ILE A 175 0.73 -2.45 13.20
CA ILE A 175 0.77 -2.03 11.79
C ILE A 175 0.18 -0.62 11.63
N LYS A 176 -0.93 -0.30 12.31
CA LYS A 176 -1.53 1.03 12.29
C LYS A 176 -0.57 2.09 12.83
N ASN A 177 -0.02 1.89 14.03
CA ASN A 177 0.97 2.78 14.65
C ASN A 177 2.23 2.92 13.78
N PHE A 178 2.64 1.81 13.15
CA PHE A 178 3.77 1.79 12.24
C PHE A 178 3.51 2.63 10.99
N ARG A 179 2.31 2.52 10.42
CA ARG A 179 1.86 3.32 9.27
C ARG A 179 1.79 4.80 9.61
N GLU A 180 1.27 5.16 10.77
CA GLU A 180 1.25 6.56 11.24
C GLU A 180 2.67 7.10 11.48
N THR A 181 3.56 6.29 12.02
CA THR A 181 4.97 6.66 12.18
C THR A 181 5.64 6.91 10.83
N PHE A 182 5.41 6.01 9.86
CA PHE A 182 5.92 6.19 8.51
C PHE A 182 5.36 7.47 7.87
N LYS A 183 4.08 7.80 8.09
CA LYS A 183 3.44 9.04 7.60
C LYS A 183 4.17 10.26 8.14
N LYS A 184 4.39 10.32 9.45
CA LYS A 184 5.14 11.41 10.09
C LYS A 184 6.53 11.57 9.48
N ILE A 185 7.27 10.46 9.30
CA ILE A 185 8.61 10.50 8.69
C ILE A 185 8.54 10.93 7.22
N ARG A 186 7.54 10.47 6.47
CA ARG A 186 7.39 10.78 5.03
C ARG A 186 7.11 12.25 4.77
N TYR A 187 6.31 12.89 5.63
CA TYR A 187 5.87 14.27 5.43
C TYR A 187 6.69 15.30 6.23
N SER A 188 7.43 14.89 7.26
CA SER A 188 8.29 15.80 8.03
C SER A 188 9.68 15.94 7.42
N GLU A 189 10.01 17.11 6.85
CA GLU A 189 11.34 17.41 6.33
C GLU A 189 12.44 17.28 7.40
N LYS A 190 12.13 17.64 8.66
CA LYS A 190 13.03 17.46 9.81
C LYS A 190 13.38 15.97 10.00
N MET A 191 12.38 15.09 10.03
CA MET A 191 12.60 13.65 10.22
C MET A 191 13.26 13.01 8.99
N GLN A 192 12.91 13.46 7.77
CA GLN A 192 13.58 13.00 6.55
C GLN A 192 15.07 13.32 6.57
N ARG A 193 15.44 14.54 6.98
CA ARG A 193 16.84 14.97 7.08
C ARG A 193 17.61 14.15 8.11
N ILE A 194 17.06 13.96 9.31
CA ILE A 194 17.71 13.16 10.35
C ILE A 194 17.88 11.71 9.90
N LEU A 195 16.85 11.12 9.30
CA LEU A 195 16.91 9.75 8.78
C LEU A 195 17.95 9.63 7.65
N ARG A 196 18.07 10.63 6.78
CA ARG A 196 19.06 10.66 5.71
C ARG A 196 20.49 10.68 6.25
N ASN A 197 20.75 11.52 7.26
CA ASN A 197 22.05 11.60 7.92
C ASN A 197 22.42 10.25 8.59
N PHE A 198 21.45 9.57 9.20
CA PHE A 198 21.66 8.24 9.76
C PHE A 198 21.91 7.17 8.70
N CYS A 199 21.21 7.24 7.57
CA CYS A 199 21.44 6.38 6.43
C CYS A 199 22.86 6.56 5.88
N GLU A 200 23.32 7.81 5.71
CA GLU A 200 24.68 8.13 5.26
C GLU A 200 25.75 7.63 6.25
N ALA A 201 25.57 7.88 7.55
CA ALA A 201 26.50 7.41 8.59
C ALA A 201 26.54 5.87 8.73
N GLY A 202 25.44 5.19 8.37
CA GLY A 202 25.32 3.74 8.39
C GLY A 202 25.69 3.04 7.08
N ASP A 203 26.13 3.79 6.06
CA ASP A 203 26.36 3.31 4.68
C ASP A 203 25.15 2.54 4.10
N ILE A 204 23.94 3.02 4.40
CA ILE A 204 22.67 2.46 3.92
C ILE A 204 22.03 3.47 2.98
N LYS A 205 21.70 3.05 1.75
CA LYS A 205 21.00 3.91 0.78
C LYS A 205 19.65 4.40 1.34
N TYR A 206 19.55 5.71 1.53
CA TYR A 206 18.30 6.36 1.95
C TYR A 206 17.17 6.12 0.93
N ARG A 207 15.98 5.77 1.44
CA ARG A 207 14.74 5.71 0.67
C ARG A 207 13.64 6.40 1.46
N LYS A 208 12.88 7.28 0.80
CA LYS A 208 11.72 7.93 1.42
C LYS A 208 10.71 6.85 1.87
N PRO A 209 10.06 6.97 3.05
CA PRO A 209 9.14 5.94 3.55
C PRO A 209 7.99 5.69 2.58
N ILE A 210 7.71 4.43 2.25
CA ILE A 210 6.64 4.04 1.34
C ILE A 210 5.31 4.00 2.10
N ILE A 211 4.34 4.79 1.63
CA ILE A 211 2.97 4.85 2.14
C ILE A 211 2.07 5.05 0.94
N ASP A 212 1.96 3.99 0.15
CA ASP A 212 1.02 3.96 -0.95
C ASP A 212 -0.31 3.37 -0.47
N THR A 213 -1.40 3.62 -1.20
CA THR A 213 -2.68 2.93 -1.05
C THR A 213 -2.73 1.65 -1.89
N ARG A 214 -1.68 1.36 -2.67
CA ARG A 214 -1.56 0.11 -3.43
C ARG A 214 -1.52 -1.11 -2.50
N TRP A 215 -2.00 -2.24 -3.01
CA TRP A 215 -2.26 -3.49 -2.27
C TRP A 215 -1.01 -4.10 -1.61
N ASP A 216 0.18 -3.77 -2.09
CA ASP A 216 1.48 -4.23 -1.56
C ASP A 216 2.11 -3.23 -0.56
N SER A 217 1.45 -2.11 -0.26
CA SER A 217 2.02 -1.03 0.55
C SER A 217 2.42 -1.46 1.96
N THR A 218 1.60 -2.26 2.64
CA THR A 218 1.91 -2.77 3.98
C THR A 218 3.12 -3.69 3.96
N TYR A 219 3.18 -4.61 3.00
CA TYR A 219 4.33 -5.49 2.80
C TYR A 219 5.61 -4.69 2.52
N ASN A 220 5.55 -3.73 1.58
CA ASN A 220 6.69 -2.90 1.22
C ASN A 220 7.16 -2.01 2.39
N MET A 221 6.22 -1.46 3.17
CA MET A 221 6.49 -0.68 4.36
C MET A 221 7.27 -1.50 5.41
N ILE A 222 6.79 -2.71 5.71
CA ILE A 222 7.45 -3.64 6.65
C ILE A 222 8.81 -4.09 6.11
N ARG A 223 8.88 -4.44 4.82
CA ARG A 223 10.15 -4.87 4.19
C ARG A 223 11.19 -3.76 4.17
N GLN A 224 10.77 -2.51 3.91
CA GLN A 224 11.66 -1.35 3.97
C GLN A 224 12.12 -1.10 5.40
N SER A 225 11.22 -1.19 6.38
CA SER A 225 11.56 -0.92 7.77
C SER A 225 12.56 -1.90 8.35
N LEU A 226 12.46 -3.18 8.00
CA LEU A 226 13.42 -4.18 8.45
C LEU A 226 14.85 -3.84 8.03
N LYS A 227 15.04 -3.23 6.85
CA LYS A 227 16.37 -2.80 6.36
C LYS A 227 16.95 -1.63 7.13
N ILE A 228 16.11 -0.78 7.72
CA ILE A 228 16.51 0.43 8.44
C ILE A 228 16.13 0.38 9.94
N LYS A 229 15.82 -0.81 10.48
CA LYS A 229 15.23 -0.99 11.82
C LYS A 229 16.01 -0.25 12.90
N THR A 230 17.34 -0.39 12.88
CA THR A 230 18.23 0.23 13.86
C THR A 230 18.24 1.76 13.75
N LEU A 231 18.26 2.29 12.52
CA LEU A 231 18.25 3.73 12.27
C LEU A 231 16.89 4.35 12.59
N LEU A 232 15.81 3.62 12.31
CA LEU A 232 14.44 4.02 12.64
C LEU A 232 14.25 4.12 14.15
N SER A 233 14.76 3.15 14.92
CA SER A 233 14.74 3.20 16.38
C SER A 233 15.51 4.42 16.92
N LEU A 234 16.66 4.74 16.31
CA LEU A 234 17.46 5.91 16.69
C LEU A 234 16.72 7.23 16.38
N LEU A 235 16.11 7.33 15.20
CA LEU A 235 15.28 8.47 14.81
C LEU A 235 14.16 8.71 15.81
N LEU A 236 13.42 7.65 16.17
CA LEU A 236 12.33 7.74 17.14
C LEU A 236 12.84 8.19 18.51
N SER A 237 14.00 7.69 18.96
CA SER A 237 14.60 8.09 20.24
C SER A 237 15.08 9.55 20.29
N GLN A 238 15.40 10.16 19.14
CA GLN A 238 15.80 11.57 19.05
C GLN A 238 14.61 12.53 18.85
N CYS A 239 13.47 11.98 18.44
CA CYS A 239 12.27 12.75 18.13
C CYS A 239 11.20 12.65 19.22
N THR A 240 11.54 12.17 20.43
CA THR A 240 10.67 12.04 21.63
C THR A 240 10.23 13.37 22.26
N GLU A 241 9.91 14.36 21.43
CA GLU A 241 9.08 15.52 21.79
C GLU A 241 7.83 15.54 20.89
N LEU A 242 7.13 14.41 20.78
CA LEU A 242 5.77 14.41 20.23
C LEU A 242 4.83 14.08 21.37
N PRO A 243 4.07 15.07 21.88
CA PRO A 243 3.10 14.83 22.93
C PRO A 243 2.05 13.84 22.44
N ASN A 244 1.57 13.02 23.37
CA ASN A 244 0.26 12.39 23.25
C ASN A 244 -0.72 13.51 22.87
N VAL A 245 -1.44 13.32 21.77
CA VAL A 245 -2.60 14.15 21.48
C VAL A 245 -3.77 13.18 21.50
N ASP A 246 -4.64 13.44 22.46
CA ASP A 246 -5.96 12.86 22.69
C ASP A 246 -6.82 12.79 21.41
#